data_AF-E3RJB9-F1
#
_entry.id   AF-E3RJB9-F1
#
_cell.length_a   1.000
_cell.length_b   1.000
_cell.length_c   1.000
_cell.angle_alpha   90.00
_cell.angle_beta   90.00
_cell.angle_gamma   90.00
#
_symmetry.space_group_name_H-M   'P 1'
#
loop_
_entity.id
_entity.type
_entity.pdbx_description
1 polymer ?
#
loop_
_entity_poly.entity_id
_entity_poly.type
_entity_poly.pdbx_seq_one_letter_code
_entity_poly.pdbx_strand_id
1 'polypeptide(L)'
;MQNQRDTTIVLRDHTNFTAWSQQLEVRCVAHNVWDIVNPETTILPGEKPTEIRAPAISNFHGANNIEDPTNSAELSPAGLKALKEELNIFKILFDQYKNDLRKYEKEQSDLQHISAFIQSTISTHLQSTCLIPQQTIREWLVNLRNTVGVDNDVEMTRARERYQAALRPMRS
;
A
#
# COMPACT_ATOMS: atom_id res chain seq x y z
N MET A 1 -22.96 13.59 18.08
CA MET A 1 -23.68 13.47 16.80
C MET A 1 -23.22 14.59 15.87
N GLN A 2 -22.42 14.28 14.85
CA GLN A 2 -22.25 15.17 13.69
C GLN A 2 -22.19 14.26 12.47
N ASN A 3 -23.30 14.15 11.77
CA ASN A 3 -23.44 13.35 10.56
C ASN A 3 -22.84 14.19 9.41
N GLN A 4 -21.53 14.13 9.19
CA GLN A 4 -20.92 14.69 7.99
C GLN A 4 -21.42 13.86 6.81
N ARG A 5 -22.36 14.42 6.04
CA ARG A 5 -22.66 13.91 4.71
C ARG A 5 -21.41 14.13 3.87
N ASP A 6 -20.54 13.12 3.80
CA ASP A 6 -19.43 13.08 2.85
C ASP A 6 -20.01 13.12 1.45
N THR A 7 -20.17 14.34 0.93
CA THR A 7 -20.58 14.56 -0.44
C THR A 7 -19.38 14.17 -1.27
N THR A 8 -19.39 12.94 -1.76
CA THR A 8 -18.28 12.37 -2.51
C THR A 8 -18.13 13.18 -3.78
N ILE A 9 -17.02 13.90 -3.90
CA ILE A 9 -16.77 14.77 -5.04
C ILE A 9 -16.44 13.89 -6.23
N VAL A 10 -17.12 14.10 -7.35
CA VAL A 10 -16.81 13.42 -8.61
C VAL A 10 -15.88 14.32 -9.42
N LEU A 11 -14.67 13.85 -9.71
CA LEU A 11 -13.73 14.54 -10.57
C LEU A 11 -14.22 14.51 -12.02
N ARG A 12 -14.57 15.69 -12.52
CA ARG A 12 -14.98 15.91 -13.91
C ARG A 12 -14.00 16.82 -14.65
N ASP A 13 -13.51 17.84 -13.95
CA ASP A 13 -12.63 18.86 -14.48
C ASP A 13 -11.76 19.49 -13.36
N HIS A 14 -10.98 20.51 -13.75
CA HIS A 14 -9.99 21.17 -12.89
C HIS A 14 -10.59 21.92 -11.71
N THR A 15 -11.87 22.30 -11.77
CA THR A 15 -12.52 23.03 -10.69
C THR A 15 -12.74 22.16 -9.46
N ASN A 16 -12.87 20.84 -9.65
CA ASN A 16 -13.09 19.89 -8.57
C ASN A 16 -11.81 19.17 -8.13
N PHE A 17 -10.70 19.32 -8.86
CA PHE A 17 -9.47 18.57 -8.62
C PHE A 17 -8.93 18.77 -7.21
N THR A 18 -8.76 20.01 -6.75
CA THR A 18 -8.17 20.32 -5.45
C THR A 18 -8.99 19.78 -4.28
N ALA A 19 -10.32 19.85 -4.38
CA ALA A 19 -11.19 19.35 -3.33
C ALA A 19 -11.27 17.81 -3.36
N TRP A 20 -11.28 17.22 -4.56
CA TRP A 20 -11.21 15.77 -4.74
C TRP A 20 -9.88 15.19 -4.25
N SER A 21 -8.75 15.83 -4.56
CA SER A 21 -7.42 15.39 -4.14
C SER A 21 -7.27 15.44 -2.62
N GLN A 22 -7.85 16.44 -1.96
CA GLN A 22 -7.91 16.50 -0.49
C GLN A 22 -8.74 15.35 0.10
N GLN A 23 -9.90 15.00 -0.49
CA GLN A 23 -10.69 13.85 -0.04
C GLN A 23 -9.91 12.53 -0.21
N LEU A 24 -9.17 12.40 -1.31
CA LEU A 24 -8.29 11.26 -1.54
C LEU A 24 -7.17 11.19 -0.50
N GLU A 25 -6.47 12.31 -0.26
CA GLU A 25 -5.37 12.39 0.71
C GLU A 25 -5.83 12.01 2.12
N VAL A 26 -6.97 12.54 2.59
CA VAL A 26 -7.53 12.19 3.91
C VAL A 26 -7.78 10.68 4.03
N ARG A 27 -8.30 10.05 2.97
CA ARG A 27 -8.50 8.58 2.95
C ARG A 27 -7.18 7.84 2.96
N CYS A 28 -6.22 8.25 2.13
CA CYS A 28 -4.90 7.64 2.09
C CYS A 28 -4.16 7.75 3.44
N VAL A 29 -4.28 8.87 4.15
CA VAL A 29 -3.73 9.05 5.49
C VAL A 29 -4.43 8.15 6.50
N ALA A 30 -5.76 8.01 6.44
CA ALA A 30 -6.51 7.09 7.32
C ALA A 30 -6.10 5.62 7.14
N HIS A 31 -5.67 5.25 5.92
CA HIS A 31 -5.15 3.92 5.59
C HIS A 31 -3.62 3.80 5.71
N ASN A 32 -2.90 4.88 6.07
CA ASN A 32 -1.44 4.93 6.15
C ASN A 32 -0.73 4.53 4.83
N VAL A 33 -1.32 4.89 3.68
CA VAL A 33 -0.78 4.61 2.33
C VAL A 33 -0.46 5.87 1.53
N TRP A 34 -0.61 7.06 2.12
CA TRP A 34 -0.37 8.32 1.40
C TRP A 34 1.03 8.39 0.80
N ASP A 35 2.05 7.96 1.55
CA ASP A 35 3.43 7.95 1.08
C ASP A 35 3.66 7.02 -0.13
N ILE A 36 2.83 5.99 -0.31
CA ILE A 36 2.89 5.09 -1.47
C ILE A 36 2.16 5.72 -2.66
N VAL A 37 1.02 6.37 -2.41
CA VAL A 37 0.12 6.91 -3.42
C VAL A 37 0.60 8.28 -3.96
N ASN A 38 1.25 9.08 -3.12
CA ASN A 38 1.68 10.43 -3.45
C ASN A 38 2.63 10.43 -4.67
N PRO A 39 2.34 11.22 -5.73
CA PRO A 39 3.25 11.43 -6.85
C PRO A 39 4.61 12.05 -6.51
N GLU A 40 4.72 12.74 -5.39
CA GLU A 40 5.92 13.46 -4.99
C GLU A 40 6.90 12.60 -4.17
N THR A 41 6.47 11.41 -3.75
CA THR A 41 7.31 10.46 -3.00
C THR A 41 7.86 9.37 -3.92
N THR A 42 8.95 8.74 -3.50
CA THR A 42 9.57 7.59 -4.17
C THR A 42 9.31 6.26 -3.45
N ILE A 43 8.49 6.27 -2.39
CA ILE A 43 8.20 5.08 -1.60
C ILE A 43 7.37 4.10 -2.44
N LEU A 44 7.84 2.86 -2.53
CA LEU A 44 7.16 1.79 -3.25
C LEU A 44 6.25 1.01 -2.30
N PRO A 45 5.19 0.36 -2.81
CA PRO A 45 4.44 -0.60 -2.02
C PRO A 45 5.36 -1.68 -1.44
N GLY A 46 5.02 -2.21 -0.27
CA GLY A 46 5.73 -3.31 0.35
C GLY A 46 5.78 -4.52 -0.59
N GLU A 47 6.92 -5.21 -0.60
CA GLU A 47 7.06 -6.45 -1.37
C GLU A 47 6.39 -7.61 -0.67
N LYS A 48 5.89 -8.58 -1.45
CA LYS A 48 5.34 -9.81 -0.90
C LYS A 48 6.44 -10.56 -0.14
N PRO A 49 6.25 -10.89 1.15
CA PRO A 49 7.25 -11.61 1.91
C PRO A 49 7.59 -12.97 1.30
N THR A 50 8.88 -13.32 1.30
CA THR A 50 9.37 -14.61 0.82
C THR A 50 8.89 -15.74 1.73
N GLU A 51 8.37 -16.80 1.12
CA GLU A 51 7.93 -17.99 1.86
C GLU A 51 9.10 -18.68 2.54
N ILE A 52 8.94 -19.00 3.83
CA ILE A 52 9.95 -19.68 4.63
C ILE A 52 9.65 -21.18 4.63
N ARG A 53 10.63 -21.98 4.20
CA ARG A 53 10.52 -23.44 4.18
C ARG A 53 11.01 -24.06 5.47
N ALA A 54 10.32 -25.09 5.91
CA ALA A 54 10.79 -25.91 7.03
C ALA A 54 12.09 -26.64 6.67
N PRO A 55 13.01 -26.85 7.63
CA PRO A 55 14.23 -27.61 7.38
C PRO A 55 13.88 -29.07 7.07
N ALA A 56 14.54 -29.64 6.07
CA ALA A 56 14.33 -31.03 5.68
C ALA A 56 15.15 -31.98 6.58
N ILE A 57 14.54 -33.09 7.02
CA ILE A 57 15.20 -34.07 7.90
C ILE A 57 16.46 -34.66 7.24
N SER A 58 16.46 -34.80 5.92
CA SER A 58 17.60 -35.23 5.11
C SER A 58 18.82 -34.30 5.18
N ASN A 59 18.67 -33.06 5.65
CA ASN A 59 19.78 -32.13 5.80
C ASN A 59 20.62 -32.40 7.07
N PHE A 60 20.17 -33.31 7.94
CA PHE A 60 20.80 -33.57 9.23
C PHE A 60 21.44 -34.97 9.27
N HIS A 61 22.47 -35.11 10.13
CA HIS A 61 23.25 -36.34 10.22
C HIS A 61 22.45 -37.52 10.79
N GLY A 62 22.32 -38.58 9.99
CA GLY A 62 21.69 -39.86 10.36
C GLY A 62 22.45 -40.65 11.44
N ALA A 63 21.81 -41.67 12.01
CA ALA A 63 22.46 -42.64 12.91
C ALA A 63 23.36 -43.59 12.10
N ASN A 64 24.18 -44.39 12.79
CA ASN A 64 25.16 -45.27 12.13
C ASN A 64 24.51 -46.11 11.02
N ASN A 65 25.06 -46.01 9.81
CA ASN A 65 24.59 -46.64 8.56
C ASN A 65 23.33 -46.05 7.90
N ILE A 66 22.91 -44.83 8.28
CA ILE A 66 21.81 -44.10 7.62
C ILE A 66 22.39 -42.86 6.94
N GLU A 67 22.49 -42.90 5.61
CA GLU A 67 22.95 -41.76 4.80
C GLU A 67 21.84 -40.71 4.58
N ASP A 68 20.60 -41.17 4.34
CA ASP A 68 19.44 -40.30 4.06
C ASP A 68 18.32 -40.51 5.10
N PRO A 69 18.42 -39.86 6.27
CA PRO A 69 17.38 -39.96 7.28
C PRO A 69 16.08 -39.33 6.79
N THR A 70 14.99 -40.09 6.87
CA THR A 70 13.65 -39.65 6.45
C THR A 70 12.80 -39.25 7.65
N ASN A 71 13.14 -39.74 8.85
CA ASN A 71 12.43 -39.39 10.09
C ASN A 71 13.38 -39.06 11.24
N SER A 72 12.85 -38.40 12.26
CA SER A 72 13.65 -37.91 13.40
C SER A 72 14.30 -39.01 14.26
N ALA A 73 13.79 -40.25 14.22
CA ALA A 73 14.36 -41.36 14.98
C ALA A 73 15.61 -41.94 14.31
N GLU A 74 15.76 -41.71 13.00
CA GLU A 74 16.93 -42.10 12.21
C GLU A 74 18.08 -41.10 12.34
N LEU A 75 17.91 -40.00 13.07
CA LEU A 75 18.96 -39.03 13.29
C LEU A 75 19.91 -39.46 14.40
N SER A 76 21.19 -39.13 14.24
CA SER A 76 22.15 -39.19 15.33
C SER A 76 21.75 -38.22 16.47
N PRO A 77 22.25 -38.40 17.70
CA PRO A 77 22.01 -37.45 18.79
C PRO A 77 22.41 -36.01 18.45
N ALA A 78 23.48 -35.84 17.67
CA ALA A 78 23.93 -34.53 17.17
C ALA A 78 22.97 -33.97 16.10
N GLY A 79 22.55 -34.80 15.13
CA GLY A 79 21.58 -34.41 14.10
C GLY A 79 20.21 -34.04 14.69
N LEU A 80 19.75 -34.78 15.71
CA LEU A 80 18.51 -34.50 16.42
C LEU A 80 18.58 -33.18 17.22
N LYS A 81 19.74 -32.86 17.78
CA LYS A 81 19.98 -31.57 18.44
C LYS A 81 19.95 -30.42 17.42
N ALA A 82 20.65 -30.57 16.30
CA ALA A 82 20.67 -29.57 15.22
C ALA A 82 19.27 -29.34 14.62
N LEU A 83 18.52 -30.41 14.34
CA LEU A 83 17.13 -30.31 13.88
C LEU A 83 16.26 -29.53 14.86
N LYS A 84 16.36 -29.80 16.17
CA LYS A 84 15.60 -29.05 17.19
C LYS A 84 15.94 -27.57 17.21
N GLU A 85 17.22 -27.22 17.06
CA GLU A 85 17.68 -25.84 17.01
C GLU A 85 17.17 -25.11 15.75
N GLU A 86 17.28 -25.73 14.59
CA GLU A 86 16.74 -25.18 13.35
C GLU A 86 15.21 -25.06 13.37
N LEU A 87 14.49 -26.02 13.96
CA LEU A 87 13.04 -25.92 14.13
C LEU A 87 12.64 -24.75 15.05
N ASN A 88 13.45 -24.46 16.07
CA ASN A 88 13.22 -23.30 16.93
C ASN A 88 13.47 -21.98 16.16
N ILE A 89 14.54 -21.89 15.40
CA ILE A 89 14.83 -20.73 14.54
C ILE A 89 13.72 -20.56 13.49
N PHE A 90 13.36 -21.65 12.79
CA PHE A 90 12.28 -21.68 11.82
C PHE A 90 10.97 -21.17 12.42
N LYS A 91 10.61 -21.59 13.65
CA LYS A 91 9.40 -21.11 14.32
C LYS A 91 9.41 -19.59 14.51
N ILE A 92 10.53 -19.03 14.97
CA ILE A 92 10.68 -17.57 15.16
C ILE A 92 10.55 -16.84 13.81
N LEU A 93 11.27 -17.31 12.79
CA LEU A 93 11.23 -16.71 11.46
C LEU A 93 9.84 -16.84 10.82
N PHE A 94 9.17 -17.97 11.01
CA PHE A 94 7.81 -18.20 10.51
C PHE A 94 6.78 -17.29 11.18
N ASP A 95 6.92 -17.04 12.49
CA ASP A 95 6.09 -16.08 13.20
C ASP A 95 6.32 -14.64 12.70
N GLN A 96 7.57 -14.27 12.39
CA GLN A 96 7.89 -12.99 11.74
C GLN A 96 7.27 -12.91 10.34
N TYR A 97 7.46 -13.93 9.51
CA TYR A 97 6.86 -14.04 8.18
C TYR A 97 5.34 -13.86 8.23
N LYS A 98 4.64 -14.50 9.18
CA LYS A 98 3.19 -14.34 9.34
C LYS A 98 2.80 -12.92 9.68
N ASN A 99 3.58 -12.22 10.49
CA ASN A 99 3.31 -10.82 10.82
C ASN A 99 3.54 -9.92 9.61
N ASP A 100 4.60 -10.14 8.84
CA ASP A 100 4.90 -9.35 7.67
C ASP A 100 3.91 -9.63 6.53
N LEU A 101 3.47 -10.87 6.36
CA LEU A 101 2.41 -11.23 5.42
C LEU A 101 1.10 -10.51 5.75
N ARG A 102 0.71 -10.46 7.03
CA ARG A 102 -0.49 -9.72 7.46
C ARG A 102 -0.39 -8.23 7.18
N LYS A 103 0.79 -7.63 7.40
CA LYS A 103 1.02 -6.20 7.09
C LYS A 103 0.90 -5.96 5.58
N TYR A 104 1.52 -6.82 4.78
CA TYR A 104 1.45 -6.77 3.33
C TYR A 104 0.01 -6.91 2.83
N GLU A 105 -0.73 -7.93 3.28
CA GLU A 105 -2.13 -8.15 2.90
C GLU A 105 -3.02 -6.96 3.27
N LYS A 106 -2.80 -6.37 4.46
CA LYS A 106 -3.50 -5.16 4.88
C LYS A 106 -3.20 -3.99 3.95
N GLU A 107 -1.93 -3.72 3.67
CA GLU A 107 -1.52 -2.64 2.75
C GLU A 107 -2.13 -2.84 1.36
N GLN A 108 -2.13 -4.07 0.83
CA GLN A 108 -2.76 -4.38 -0.46
C GLN A 108 -4.28 -4.14 -0.43
N SER A 109 -4.96 -4.53 0.66
CA SER A 109 -6.39 -4.26 0.84
C SER A 109 -6.67 -2.76 0.90
N ASP A 110 -5.83 -2.01 1.62
CA ASP A 110 -5.93 -0.56 1.76
C ASP A 110 -5.73 0.14 0.40
N LEU A 111 -4.72 -0.26 -0.38
CA LEU A 111 -4.51 0.23 -1.74
C LEU A 111 -5.68 -0.12 -2.68
N GLN A 112 -6.27 -1.31 -2.55
CA GLN A 112 -7.47 -1.67 -3.31
C GLN A 112 -8.66 -0.79 -2.96
N HIS A 113 -8.86 -0.44 -1.68
CA HIS A 113 -9.90 0.51 -1.27
C HIS A 113 -9.68 1.89 -1.88
N ILE A 114 -8.43 2.39 -1.90
CA ILE A 114 -8.10 3.66 -2.55
C ILE A 114 -8.33 3.60 -4.06
N SER A 115 -7.90 2.52 -4.72
CA SER A 115 -8.14 2.30 -6.15
C SER A 115 -9.64 2.30 -6.49
N ALA A 116 -10.45 1.57 -5.72
CA ALA A 116 -11.90 1.52 -5.90
C ALA A 116 -12.54 2.90 -5.68
N PHE A 117 -12.07 3.65 -4.68
CA PHE A 117 -12.51 5.02 -4.46
C PHE A 117 -12.21 5.91 -5.68
N ILE A 118 -10.98 5.91 -6.20
CA ILE A 118 -10.61 6.69 -7.39
C ILE A 118 -11.52 6.31 -8.56
N GLN A 119 -11.66 5.02 -8.87
CA GLN A 119 -12.50 4.53 -9.97
C GLN A 119 -13.97 4.96 -9.85
N SER A 120 -14.51 5.00 -8.62
CA SER A 120 -15.90 5.41 -8.36
C SER A 120 -16.13 6.93 -8.35
N THR A 121 -15.06 7.71 -8.21
CA THR A 121 -15.11 9.17 -7.99
C THR A 121 -14.56 9.98 -9.15
N ILE A 122 -14.27 9.35 -10.29
CA ILE A 122 -13.87 10.03 -11.52
C ILE A 122 -14.95 9.85 -12.59
N SER A 123 -15.07 10.81 -13.50
CA SER A 123 -15.94 10.67 -14.67
C SER A 123 -15.47 9.55 -15.60
N THR A 124 -16.40 8.93 -16.32
CA THR A 124 -16.14 7.79 -17.23
C THR A 124 -15.08 8.11 -18.29
N HIS A 125 -15.05 9.34 -18.81
CA HIS A 125 -14.02 9.78 -19.77
C HIS A 125 -12.62 9.80 -19.14
N LEU A 126 -12.49 10.31 -17.90
CA LEU A 126 -11.21 10.31 -17.20
C LEU A 126 -10.78 8.88 -16.82
N GLN A 127 -11.73 8.01 -16.51
CA GLN A 127 -11.46 6.60 -16.28
C GLN A 127 -10.85 5.92 -17.51
N SER A 128 -11.42 6.11 -18.69
CA SER A 128 -10.91 5.50 -19.93
C SER A 128 -9.55 6.04 -20.37
N THR A 129 -9.26 7.31 -20.05
CA THR A 129 -8.07 8.00 -20.56
C THR A 129 -6.90 7.96 -19.58
N CYS A 130 -7.16 8.00 -18.26
CA CYS A 130 -6.12 8.18 -17.24
C CYS A 130 -5.80 6.91 -16.44
N LEU A 131 -6.71 5.94 -16.35
CA LEU A 131 -6.53 4.74 -15.52
C LEU A 131 -6.16 3.53 -16.39
N ILE A 132 -4.85 3.31 -16.55
CA ILE A 132 -4.32 2.19 -17.32
C ILE A 132 -4.10 0.99 -16.38
N PRO A 133 -4.58 -0.23 -16.69
CA PRO A 133 -4.56 -1.36 -15.75
C PRO A 133 -3.17 -1.80 -15.25
N GLN A 134 -2.10 -1.53 -16.01
CA GLN A 134 -0.72 -1.88 -15.62
C GLN A 134 -0.02 -0.77 -14.83
N GLN A 135 -0.66 0.39 -14.71
CA GLN A 135 -0.09 1.53 -14.02
C GLN A 135 -0.43 1.50 -12.53
N THR A 136 0.48 2.08 -11.75
CA THR A 136 0.31 2.33 -10.33
C THR A 136 -0.71 3.44 -10.09
N ILE A 137 -1.29 3.45 -8.88
CA ILE A 137 -2.18 4.55 -8.44
C ILE A 137 -1.48 5.90 -8.58
N ARG A 138 -0.17 5.96 -8.32
CA ARG A 138 0.66 7.16 -8.48
C ARG A 138 0.60 7.69 -9.92
N GLU A 139 0.82 6.83 -10.90
CA GLU A 139 0.77 7.19 -12.32
C GLU A 139 -0.64 7.63 -12.73
N TRP A 140 -1.68 6.99 -12.20
CA TRP A 140 -3.06 7.44 -12.43
C TRP A 140 -3.28 8.87 -11.94
N LEU A 141 -2.75 9.24 -10.76
CA LEU A 141 -2.87 10.60 -10.23
C LEU A 141 -2.13 11.63 -11.07
N VAL A 142 -0.94 11.29 -11.58
CA VAL A 142 -0.20 12.14 -12.51
C VAL A 142 -0.99 12.35 -13.80
N ASN A 143 -1.53 11.28 -14.38
CA ASN A 143 -2.34 11.36 -15.60
C ASN A 143 -3.61 12.19 -15.40
N LEU A 144 -4.29 12.00 -14.26
CA LEU A 144 -5.49 12.77 -13.90
C LEU A 144 -5.15 14.26 -13.78
N ARG A 145 -4.08 14.62 -13.05
CA ARG A 145 -3.62 16.01 -12.93
C ARG A 145 -3.33 16.65 -14.29
N ASN A 146 -2.60 15.93 -15.15
CA ASN A 146 -2.19 16.42 -16.47
C ASN A 146 -3.39 16.57 -17.41
N THR A 147 -4.30 15.59 -17.43
CA THR A 147 -5.47 15.55 -18.33
C THR A 147 -6.51 16.59 -17.95
N VAL A 148 -6.67 16.81 -16.64
CA VAL A 148 -7.59 17.81 -16.12
C VAL A 148 -7.05 19.23 -16.32
N GLY A 149 -5.76 19.40 -16.60
CA GLY A 149 -5.16 20.70 -16.91
C GLY A 149 -4.95 21.57 -15.67
N VAL A 150 -4.62 20.95 -14.54
CA VAL A 150 -4.28 21.68 -13.30
C VAL A 150 -2.87 22.21 -13.42
N ASP A 151 -2.72 23.37 -14.06
CA ASP A 151 -1.47 24.11 -14.11
C ASP A 151 -1.15 24.66 -12.72
N ASN A 152 0.07 24.43 -12.24
CA ASN A 152 0.51 24.85 -10.91
C ASN A 152 0.37 26.36 -10.69
N ASP A 153 0.53 27.13 -11.76
CA ASP A 153 0.45 28.59 -11.71
C ASP A 153 -1.00 29.08 -11.47
N VAL A 154 -1.98 28.35 -12.01
CA VAL A 154 -3.41 28.64 -11.81
C VAL A 154 -3.84 28.30 -10.38
N GLU A 155 -3.35 27.18 -9.82
CA GLU A 155 -3.63 26.82 -8.43
C GLU A 155 -2.91 27.74 -7.42
N MET A 156 -1.69 28.21 -7.72
CA MET A 156 -1.01 29.22 -6.92
C MET A 156 -1.77 30.55 -6.90
N THR A 157 -2.29 30.97 -8.06
CA THR A 157 -3.12 32.17 -8.19
C THR A 157 -4.42 32.04 -7.39
N ARG A 158 -5.11 30.91 -7.50
CA ARG A 158 -6.34 30.64 -6.72
C ARG A 158 -6.07 30.52 -5.21
N ALA A 159 -4.95 29.92 -4.80
CA ALA A 159 -4.56 29.86 -3.40
C ALA A 159 -4.29 31.27 -2.84
N ARG A 160 -3.64 32.12 -3.63
CA ARG A 160 -3.41 33.53 -3.29
C ARG A 160 -4.72 34.31 -3.18
N GLU A 161 -5.67 34.09 -4.08
CA GLU A 161 -7.01 34.69 -4.02
C GLU A 161 -7.81 34.23 -2.79
N ARG A 162 -7.77 32.93 -2.45
CA ARG A 162 -8.43 32.40 -1.24
C ARG A 162 -7.82 32.99 0.04
N TYR A 163 -6.50 33.09 0.10
CA TYR A 163 -5.81 33.74 1.22
C TYR A 163 -6.19 35.22 1.33
N GLN A 164 -6.20 35.96 0.21
CA GLN A 164 -6.64 37.35 0.20
C GLN A 164 -8.12 37.51 0.58
N ALA A 165 -8.99 36.60 0.15
CA ALA A 165 -10.41 36.62 0.51
C ALA A 165 -10.63 36.34 2.01
N ALA A 166 -9.86 35.42 2.59
CA ALA A 166 -9.90 35.14 4.03
C ALA A 166 -9.35 36.30 4.89
N LEU A 167 -8.42 37.10 4.34
CA LEU A 167 -7.89 38.29 4.98
C LEU A 167 -8.75 39.55 4.81
N ARG A 168 -9.82 39.52 4.00
CA ARG A 168 -10.72 40.65 3.90
C ARG A 168 -11.48 40.79 5.23
N PRO A 169 -11.38 41.93 5.93
CA PRO A 169 -12.16 42.15 7.14
C PRO A 169 -13.65 42.07 6.81
N MET A 170 -14.43 41.42 7.69
CA MET A 170 -15.89 41.43 7.60
C MET A 170 -16.34 42.88 7.48
N ARG A 171 -16.94 43.23 6.33
CA ARG A 171 -17.52 44.57 6.14
C ARG A 171 -18.60 44.75 7.20
N SER A 172 -18.33 45.63 8.16
CA SER A 172 -19.32 46.14 9.11
C SER A 172 -20.36 46.99 8.39
#